data_AF-A0A9X5FKD2-F1
#
_entry.id   AF-A0A9X5FKD2-F1
#
_cell.length_a   1.000
_cell.length_b   1.000
_cell.length_c   1.000
_cell.angle_alpha   90.00
_cell.angle_beta   90.00
_cell.angle_gamma   90.00
#
_symmetry.space_group_name_H-M   'P 1'
#
loop_
_entity.id
_entity.type
_entity.pdbx_description
1 polymer ?
#
loop_
_entity_poly.entity_id
_entity_poly.type
_entity_poly.pdbx_seq_one_letter_code
_entity_poly.pdbx_strand_id
1 'polypeptide(L)'
;MHRSPLDESPAPPVVPQALRVVLAAVVVEVVALVAAGGFTLIELVRGNGSAGINIFLAAFAWALAAVLLAAVRGLRDGRRWGRSPVITWQLFQAVIAITWLQAALNPFAVGLLVLALGIVVGLLLPPVVEATTRDARTPDA
;
A
#
# COMPACT_ATOMS: atom_id res chain seq x y z
N MET A 1 38.33 33.74 7.74
CA MET A 1 36.92 33.35 7.51
C MET A 1 36.75 31.90 7.94
N HIS A 2 36.34 31.69 9.20
CA HIS A 2 36.16 30.37 9.81
C HIS A 2 34.67 30.04 9.69
N ARG A 3 34.28 29.20 8.73
CA ARG A 3 32.89 28.73 8.65
C ARG A 3 32.65 27.80 9.84
N SER A 4 31.67 28.13 10.66
CA SER A 4 31.28 27.30 11.80
C SER A 4 30.65 26.01 11.26
N PRO A 5 30.95 24.82 11.79
CA PRO A 5 30.31 23.56 11.38
C PRO A 5 28.77 23.54 11.53
N LEU A 6 28.19 24.61 12.11
CA LEU A 6 26.76 24.80 12.36
C LEU A 6 26.03 25.53 11.21
N ASP A 7 26.75 26.03 10.20
CA ASP A 7 26.15 26.66 9.00
C ASP A 7 25.71 25.65 7.93
N GLU A 8 25.97 24.35 8.16
CA GLU A 8 25.42 23.29 7.31
C GLU A 8 23.94 23.09 7.66
N SER A 9 23.08 23.90 7.04
CA SER A 9 21.65 23.60 7.03
C SER A 9 21.47 22.16 6.53
N PRO A 10 20.91 21.24 7.34
CA PRO A 10 20.82 19.83 6.97
C PRO A 10 20.07 19.72 5.64
N ALA A 11 20.71 19.09 4.66
CA ALA A 11 20.12 18.86 3.35
C ALA A 11 18.75 18.19 3.54
N PRO A 12 17.69 18.64 2.83
CA PRO A 12 16.36 18.08 2.98
C PRO A 12 16.41 16.55 2.83
N PRO A 13 15.81 15.78 3.75
CA PRO A 13 15.82 14.33 3.65
C PRO A 13 15.15 13.92 2.33
N VAL A 14 15.96 13.43 1.39
CA VAL A 14 15.47 12.99 0.09
C VAL A 14 14.66 11.72 0.32
N VAL A 15 13.33 11.82 0.22
CA VAL A 15 12.45 10.65 0.27
C VAL A 15 12.92 9.67 -0.81
N PRO A 16 13.37 8.45 -0.44
CA PRO A 16 13.91 7.49 -1.40
C PRO A 16 12.91 7.27 -2.53
N GLN A 17 13.37 7.31 -3.78
CA GLN A 17 12.48 7.12 -4.94
C GLN A 17 11.68 5.81 -4.83
N ALA A 18 12.29 4.76 -4.27
CA ALA A 18 11.63 3.49 -3.96
C ALA A 18 10.40 3.67 -3.05
N LEU A 19 10.47 4.50 -2.00
CA LEU A 19 9.33 4.75 -1.12
C LEU A 19 8.21 5.49 -1.87
N ARG A 20 8.55 6.45 -2.74
CA ARG A 20 7.55 7.13 -3.58
C ARG A 20 6.84 6.17 -4.52
N VAL A 21 7.57 5.25 -5.16
CA VAL A 21 7.00 4.22 -6.03
C VAL A 21 6.06 3.29 -5.25
N VAL A 22 6.48 2.82 -4.07
CA VAL A 22 5.64 1.98 -3.20
C VAL A 22 4.37 2.71 -2.80
N LEU A 23 4.47 3.97 -2.34
CA LEU A 23 3.30 4.75 -1.95
C LEU A 23 2.35 4.98 -3.13
N ALA A 24 2.88 5.27 -4.32
CA ALA A 24 2.07 5.42 -5.53
C ALA A 24 1.36 4.11 -5.89
N ALA A 25 2.07 2.98 -5.84
CA ALA A 25 1.51 1.66 -6.10
C ALA A 25 0.37 1.31 -5.13
N VAL A 26 0.55 1.54 -3.82
CA VAL A 26 -0.52 1.30 -2.83
C VAL A 26 -1.71 2.24 -3.04
N VAL A 27 -1.49 3.50 -3.47
CA VAL A 27 -2.59 4.41 -3.82
C VAL A 27 -3.38 3.90 -5.02
N VAL A 28 -2.71 3.30 -6.02
CA VAL A 28 -3.40 2.66 -7.15
C VAL A 28 -4.28 1.50 -6.66
N GLU A 29 -3.81 0.70 -5.69
CA GLU A 29 -4.63 -0.36 -5.08
C GLU A 29 -5.86 0.18 -4.35
N VAL A 30 -5.71 1.29 -3.62
CA VAL A 30 -6.83 1.98 -2.97
C VAL A 30 -7.88 2.38 -4.01
N VAL A 31 -7.46 2.98 -5.13
CA VAL A 31 -8.37 3.36 -6.21
C VAL A 31 -9.06 2.12 -6.82
N ALA A 32 -8.31 1.05 -7.04
CA ALA A 32 -8.86 -0.21 -7.55
C ALA A 32 -9.90 -0.82 -6.61
N LEU A 33 -9.65 -0.82 -5.29
CA LEU A 33 -10.60 -1.29 -4.28
C LEU A 33 -11.87 -0.45 -4.22
N VAL A 34 -11.74 0.88 -4.29
CA VAL A 34 -12.88 1.80 -4.34
C VAL A 34 -13.73 1.52 -5.59
N ALA A 35 -13.08 1.39 -6.76
CA ALA A 35 -13.75 1.08 -8.01
C ALA A 35 -14.42 -0.30 -7.98
N ALA A 36 -13.76 -1.32 -7.42
CA ALA A 36 -14.32 -2.65 -7.26
C ALA A 36 -15.57 -2.65 -6.37
N GLY A 37 -15.54 -1.95 -5.24
CA GLY A 37 -16.73 -1.80 -4.39
C GLY A 37 -17.86 -1.03 -5.07
N GLY A 38 -17.55 -0.01 -5.86
CA GLY A 38 -18.57 0.68 -6.69
C GLY A 38 -19.17 -0.24 -7.75
N PHE A 39 -18.33 -1.06 -8.38
CA PHE A 39 -18.74 -2.03 -9.39
C PHE A 39 -19.72 -3.07 -8.83
N THR A 40 -19.48 -3.63 -7.63
CA THR A 40 -20.42 -4.59 -7.04
C THR A 40 -21.78 -3.98 -6.72
N LEU A 41 -21.83 -2.68 -6.38
CA LEU A 41 -23.09 -1.98 -6.20
C LEU A 41 -23.82 -1.71 -7.53
N ILE A 42 -23.08 -1.45 -8.62
CA ILE A 42 -23.67 -1.36 -9.96
C ILE A 42 -24.30 -2.71 -10.34
N GLU A 43 -23.60 -3.82 -10.10
CA GLU A 43 -24.13 -5.17 -10.34
C GLU A 43 -25.36 -5.48 -9.49
N LEU A 44 -25.39 -5.01 -8.24
CA LEU A 44 -26.57 -5.07 -7.39
C LEU A 44 -27.78 -4.34 -8.02
N VAL A 45 -27.59 -3.11 -8.50
CA VAL A 45 -28.65 -2.33 -9.15
C VAL A 45 -29.12 -2.99 -10.45
N ARG A 46 -28.23 -3.69 -11.15
CA ARG A 46 -28.54 -4.48 -12.35
C ARG A 46 -29.27 -5.79 -12.05
N GLY A 47 -29.42 -6.17 -10.78
CA GLY A 47 -30.04 -7.43 -10.37
C GLY A 47 -29.12 -8.64 -10.49
N ASN A 48 -27.81 -8.43 -10.61
CA ASN A 48 -26.83 -9.50 -10.74
C ASN A 48 -26.28 -9.92 -9.37
N GLY A 49 -26.45 -11.21 -9.04
CA GLY A 49 -25.94 -11.81 -7.80
C GLY A 49 -26.79 -11.55 -6.56
N SER A 50 -26.28 -11.96 -5.40
CA SER A 50 -26.97 -11.78 -4.12
C SER A 50 -26.73 -10.39 -3.54
N ALA A 51 -27.81 -9.72 -3.11
CA ALA A 51 -27.73 -8.41 -2.49
C ALA A 51 -26.80 -8.37 -1.27
N GLY A 52 -26.89 -9.39 -0.40
CA GLY A 52 -26.02 -9.49 0.77
C GLY A 52 -24.54 -9.60 0.38
N ILE A 53 -24.22 -10.35 -0.67
CA ILE A 53 -22.84 -10.52 -1.15
C ILE A 53 -22.31 -9.20 -1.72
N ASN A 54 -23.06 -8.54 -2.60
CA ASN A 54 -22.61 -7.31 -3.24
C ASN A 54 -22.40 -6.16 -2.25
N ILE A 55 -23.31 -6.01 -1.28
CA ILE A 55 -23.21 -5.01 -0.21
C ILE A 55 -22.00 -5.32 0.67
N PHE A 56 -21.82 -6.58 1.08
CA PHE A 56 -20.68 -6.99 1.90
C PHE A 56 -19.35 -6.72 1.19
N LEU A 57 -19.22 -7.12 -0.08
CA LEU A 57 -18.01 -6.90 -0.86
C LEU A 57 -17.71 -5.40 -1.04
N ALA A 58 -18.72 -4.57 -1.26
CA ALA A 58 -18.55 -3.13 -1.34
C ALA A 58 -18.02 -2.55 -0.03
N ALA A 59 -18.69 -2.85 1.08
CA ALA A 59 -18.30 -2.39 2.41
C ALA A 59 -16.89 -2.88 2.79
N PHE A 60 -16.58 -4.15 2.52
CA PHE A 60 -15.27 -4.75 2.79
C PHE A 60 -14.17 -4.10 1.96
N ALA A 61 -14.37 -3.93 0.65
CA ALA A 61 -13.40 -3.30 -0.23
C ALA A 61 -13.12 -1.85 0.20
N TRP A 62 -14.14 -1.08 0.56
CA TRP A 62 -13.97 0.30 1.03
C TRP A 62 -13.34 0.39 2.41
N ALA A 63 -13.64 -0.54 3.32
CA ALA A 63 -12.96 -0.63 4.61
C ALA A 63 -11.46 -0.91 4.42
N LEU A 64 -11.10 -1.86 3.55
CA LEU A 64 -9.70 -2.13 3.21
C LEU A 64 -9.02 -0.92 2.55
N ALA A 65 -9.70 -0.25 1.62
CA ALA A 65 -9.20 0.96 1.00
C ALA A 65 -8.89 2.05 2.05
N ALA A 66 -9.76 2.22 3.05
CA ALA A 66 -9.54 3.15 4.15
C ALA A 66 -8.33 2.76 5.01
N VAL A 67 -8.18 1.47 5.33
CA VAL A 67 -7.02 0.95 6.08
C VAL A 67 -5.72 1.18 5.32
N LEU A 68 -5.68 0.89 4.02
CA LEU A 68 -4.50 1.12 3.18
C LEU A 68 -4.18 2.60 3.06
N LEU A 69 -5.19 3.46 2.95
CA LEU A 69 -4.97 4.91 2.92
C LEU A 69 -4.41 5.43 4.26
N ALA A 70 -4.88 4.90 5.39
CA ALA A 70 -4.30 5.18 6.70
C ALA A 70 -2.85 4.67 6.81
N ALA A 71 -2.55 3.50 6.24
CA ALA A 71 -1.20 2.96 6.18
C ALA A 71 -0.26 3.81 5.31
N VAL A 72 -0.71 4.29 4.15
CA VAL A 72 0.02 5.24 3.28
C VAL A 72 0.34 6.52 4.05
N ARG A 73 -0.62 7.07 4.80
CA ARG A 73 -0.36 8.24 5.68
C ARG A 73 0.66 7.91 6.77
N GLY A 74 0.51 6.77 7.43
CA GLY A 74 1.49 6.28 8.40
C GLY A 74 2.90 6.15 7.86
N LEU A 75 3.05 5.59 6.64
CA LEU A 75 4.34 5.44 5.97
C LEU A 75 4.94 6.79 5.54
N ARG A 76 4.12 7.74 5.10
CA ARG A 76 4.57 9.11 4.81
C ARG A 76 5.07 9.82 6.06
N ASP A 77 4.43 9.57 7.19
CA ASP A 77 4.79 10.12 8.50
C ASP A 77 5.92 9.32 9.19
N GLY A 78 6.61 8.42 8.48
CA GLY A 78 7.72 7.61 9.04
C GLY A 78 7.30 6.51 10.02
N ARG A 79 6.00 6.32 10.29
CA ARG A 79 5.50 5.39 11.30
C ARG A 79 5.59 3.94 10.83
N ARG A 80 6.33 3.13 11.58
CA ARG A 80 6.52 1.68 11.33
C ARG A 80 5.24 0.84 11.26
N TRP A 81 4.14 1.28 11.88
CA TRP A 81 2.89 0.51 11.88
C TRP A 81 2.22 0.43 10.50
N GLY A 82 2.44 1.41 9.62
CA GLY A 82 1.86 1.39 8.27
C GLY A 82 2.32 0.22 7.40
N ARG A 83 3.43 -0.46 7.75
CA ARG A 83 3.94 -1.60 6.99
C ARG A 83 3.08 -2.85 7.12
N SER A 84 2.61 -3.14 8.34
CA SER A 84 1.95 -4.40 8.63
C SER A 84 0.64 -4.55 7.85
N PRO A 85 -0.27 -3.55 7.81
CA PRO A 85 -1.47 -3.63 7.01
C PRO A 85 -1.20 -3.80 5.50
N VAL A 86 -0.20 -3.10 4.97
CA VAL A 86 0.16 -3.20 3.55
C VAL A 86 0.69 -4.60 3.22
N ILE A 87 1.63 -5.13 4.02
CA ILE A 87 2.18 -6.47 3.81
C ILE A 87 1.07 -7.53 3.88
N THR A 88 0.18 -7.45 4.86
CA THR A 88 -0.96 -8.36 4.99
C THR A 88 -1.85 -8.31 3.74
N TRP A 89 -2.16 -7.12 3.25
CA TRP A 89 -2.93 -6.97 2.00
C TRP A 89 -2.21 -7.59 0.80
N GLN A 90 -0.90 -7.38 0.68
CA GLN A 90 -0.13 -7.98 -0.43
C GLN A 90 -0.14 -9.50 -0.41
N LEU A 91 -0.09 -10.11 0.78
CA LEU A 91 -0.20 -11.57 0.91
C LEU A 91 -1.58 -12.07 0.42
N PHE A 92 -2.66 -11.38 0.80
CA PHE A 92 -3.99 -11.73 0.29
C PHE A 92 -4.11 -11.51 -1.22
N GLN A 93 -3.58 -10.41 -1.74
CA GLN A 93 -3.56 -10.13 -3.18
C GLN A 93 -2.80 -11.21 -3.96
N ALA A 94 -1.65 -11.66 -3.43
CA ALA A 94 -0.89 -12.75 -4.04
C ALA A 94 -1.69 -14.07 -4.06
N VAL A 95 -2.37 -14.41 -2.95
CA VAL A 95 -3.25 -15.59 -2.90
C VAL A 95 -4.38 -15.48 -3.93
N ILE A 96 -5.06 -14.33 -4.00
CA ILE A 96 -6.13 -14.08 -4.98
C ILE A 96 -5.61 -14.24 -6.41
N ALA A 97 -4.47 -13.63 -6.74
CA ALA A 97 -3.85 -13.73 -8.05
C ALA A 97 -3.49 -15.19 -8.41
N ILE A 98 -2.90 -15.94 -7.47
CA ILE A 98 -2.57 -17.35 -7.68
C ILE A 98 -3.85 -18.17 -7.92
N THR A 99 -4.90 -17.97 -7.13
CA THR A 99 -6.19 -18.65 -7.32
C THR A 99 -6.78 -18.36 -8.71
N TRP A 100 -6.69 -17.11 -9.19
CA TRP A 100 -7.15 -16.76 -10.54
C TRP A 100 -6.30 -17.42 -11.63
N LEU A 101 -4.98 -17.46 -11.48
CA LEU A 101 -4.07 -18.11 -12.42
C LEU A 101 -4.30 -19.63 -12.50
N GLN A 102 -4.66 -20.26 -11.38
CA GLN A 102 -5.04 -21.67 -11.36
C GLN A 102 -6.33 -21.95 -12.13
N ALA A 103 -7.27 -21.00 -12.14
CA ALA A 103 -8.51 -21.11 -12.91
C ALA A 103 -8.27 -20.85 -14.41
N ALA A 104 -7.50 -19.82 -14.75
CA ALA A 104 -7.12 -19.50 -16.11
C ALA A 104 -5.88 -18.60 -16.16
N LEU A 105 -5.04 -18.78 -17.19
CA LEU A 105 -3.87 -17.94 -17.40
C LEU A 105 -4.33 -16.53 -17.85
N ASN A 106 -4.45 -15.63 -16.88
CA ASN A 106 -5.00 -14.29 -17.04
C ASN A 106 -3.91 -13.22 -16.84
N PRO A 107 -3.62 -12.36 -17.84
CA PRO A 107 -2.65 -11.28 -17.72
C PRO A 107 -2.89 -10.34 -16.53
N PHE A 108 -4.15 -10.11 -16.15
CA PHE A 108 -4.48 -9.31 -14.97
C PHE A 108 -4.00 -9.95 -13.68
N ALA A 109 -4.15 -11.26 -13.55
CA ALA A 109 -3.71 -11.97 -12.36
C ALA A 109 -2.17 -11.98 -12.25
N VAL A 110 -1.46 -12.09 -13.38
CA VAL A 110 0.01 -11.90 -13.42
C VAL A 110 0.38 -10.49 -12.98
N GLY A 111 -0.30 -9.45 -13.51
CA GLY A 111 -0.05 -8.06 -13.14
C GLY A 111 -0.24 -7.79 -11.64
N LEU A 112 -1.32 -8.32 -11.05
CA LEU A 112 -1.57 -8.24 -9.61
C LEU A 112 -0.47 -8.91 -8.78
N LEU A 113 -0.02 -10.10 -9.21
CA LEU A 113 1.04 -10.81 -8.51
C LEU A 113 2.38 -10.05 -8.55
N VAL A 114 2.75 -9.53 -9.72
CA VAL A 114 3.97 -8.73 -9.89
C VAL A 114 3.91 -7.44 -9.07
N LEU A 115 2.76 -6.75 -9.07
CA LEU A 115 2.54 -5.56 -8.25
C LEU A 115 2.72 -5.89 -6.76
N ALA A 116 2.11 -6.99 -6.31
CA ALA A 116 2.18 -7.39 -4.91
C ALA A 116 3.61 -7.68 -4.45
N LEU A 117 4.34 -8.46 -5.24
CA LEU A 117 5.74 -8.77 -4.97
C LEU A 117 6.60 -7.51 -5.00
N GLY A 118 6.39 -6.61 -5.97
CA GLY A 118 7.12 -5.35 -6.06
C GLY A 118 6.92 -4.45 -4.84
N ILE A 119 5.69 -4.36 -4.33
CA ILE A 119 5.38 -3.59 -3.12
C ILE A 119 6.05 -4.21 -1.89
N VAL A 120 5.95 -5.53 -1.70
CA VAL A 120 6.58 -6.24 -0.57
C VAL A 120 8.09 -6.06 -0.60
N VAL A 121 8.74 -6.30 -1.74
CA VAL A 121 10.19 -6.12 -1.91
C VAL A 121 10.56 -4.66 -1.62
N GLY A 122 9.82 -3.71 -2.19
CA GLY A 122 10.05 -2.27 -1.94
C GLY A 122 9.95 -1.88 -0.47
N LEU A 123 9.02 -2.48 0.28
CA LEU A 123 8.84 -2.27 1.72
C LEU A 123 9.93 -2.90 2.58
N LEU A 124 10.52 -4.01 2.12
CA LEU A 124 11.58 -4.74 2.82
C LEU A 124 12.99 -4.21 2.50
N LEU A 125 13.13 -3.31 1.52
CA LEU A 125 14.43 -2.74 1.17
C LEU A 125 15.01 -1.92 2.36
N PRO A 126 16.31 -2.08 2.68
CA PRO A 126 16.98 -1.41 3.81
C PRO A 126 16.78 0.11 3.90
N PRO A 127 16.77 0.88 2.80
CA PRO A 127 16.53 2.33 2.84
C PRO A 127 15.15 2.71 3.38
N VAL A 128 14.14 1.86 3.17
CA VAL A 128 12.79 2.09 3.69
C VAL A 128 12.77 1.77 5.18
N VAL A 129 13.41 0.67 5.58
CA VAL A 129 13.58 0.30 7.00
C VAL A 129 14.26 1.42 7.78
N GLU A 130 15.40 1.93 7.31
CA GLU A 130 16.15 3.02 7.93
C GLU A 130 15.36 4.34 8.01
N ALA A 131 14.61 4.70 6.96
CA ALA A 131 13.78 5.90 6.95
C ALA A 131 12.64 5.87 8.00
N THR A 132 12.23 4.69 8.44
CA THR A 132 11.17 4.52 9.47
C THR A 132 11.68 4.15 10.86
N THR A 133 12.95 3.79 11.02
CA THR A 133 13.56 3.50 12.32
C THR A 133 14.34 4.69 12.89
N ARG A 134 14.66 5.71 12.08
CA ARG A 134 15.42 6.88 12.53
C ARG A 134 14.75 7.64 13.68
N ASP A 135 13.42 7.76 13.69
CA ASP A 135 12.67 8.45 14.77
C ASP A 135 12.63 7.70 16.10
N ALA A 136 12.86 6.38 16.11
CA ALA A 136 12.86 5.61 17.37
C ALA A 136 14.16 5.77 18.18
N ARG A 137 15.19 6.42 17.61
CA ARG A 137 16.53 6.57 18.20
C ARG A 137 16.78 7.96 18.80
N THR A 138 15.79 8.86 18.80
CA THR A 138 15.87 10.14 19.52
C THR A 138 14.97 10.18 20.77
N PRO A 139 15.22 9.34 21.79
CA PRO A 139 15.00 9.73 23.18
C PRO A 139 16.28 10.40 23.72
N ASP A 140 16.11 11.60 24.26
CA ASP A 140 17.03 12.37 25.12
C ASP A 140 18.18 13.13 24.44
N ALA A 141 17.93 14.43 24.24
CA ALA A 141 18.92 15.50 24.36
C ALA A 141 18.30 16.66 25.15
#